data_AF-A0A839NY04-F1
#
_entry.id   AF-A0A839NY04-F1
#
_cell.length_a   1.000
_cell.length_b   1.000
_cell.length_c   1.000
_cell.angle_alpha   90.00
_cell.angle_beta   90.00
_cell.angle_gamma   90.00
#
_symmetry.space_group_name_H-M   'P 1'
#
loop_
_entity.id
_entity.type
_entity.pdbx_description
1 polymer ?
#
loop_
_entity_poly.entity_id
_entity_poly.type
_entity_poly.pdbx_seq_one_letter_code
_entity_poly.pdbx_strand_id
1 'polypeptide(L)'
;MKNLEHQTKQAFLFSLAFYCISIISKFFYFEIFPILFSISLLLSLIWVVLVLREIIFSGRISNTERMLLALFIIFFNIVAGLFYFFKFREKVIGKK
;
A
#
# COMPACT_ATOMS: atom_id res chain seq x y z
N MET A 1 -17.69 3.35 17.30
CA MET A 1 -16.53 3.78 16.50
C MET A 1 -17.02 4.72 15.40
N LYS A 2 -16.31 5.82 15.13
CA LYS A 2 -16.66 6.70 14.01
C LYS A 2 -16.49 5.94 12.70
N ASN A 3 -17.54 5.90 11.87
CA ASN A 3 -17.47 5.26 10.56
C ASN A 3 -16.49 6.07 9.69
N LEU A 4 -15.36 5.46 9.31
CA LEU A 4 -14.34 6.10 8.46
C LEU A 4 -14.44 5.65 7.01
N GLU A 5 -15.53 4.99 6.61
CA GLU A 5 -15.77 4.48 5.25
C GLU A 5 -15.43 5.50 4.17
N HIS A 6 -15.86 6.74 4.33
CA HIS A 6 -15.58 7.80 3.36
C HIS A 6 -14.07 8.08 3.22
N GLN A 7 -13.36 8.13 4.35
CA GLN A 7 -11.92 8.41 4.40
C GLN A 7 -11.12 7.23 3.84
N THR A 8 -11.49 6.00 4.21
CA THR A 8 -10.86 4.77 3.69
C THR A 8 -11.02 4.68 2.18
N LYS A 9 -12.24 4.93 1.68
CA LYS A 9 -12.54 4.92 0.23
C LYS A 9 -11.82 6.05 -0.50
N GLN A 10 -11.78 7.26 0.06
CA GLN A 10 -11.05 8.37 -0.54
C GLN A 10 -9.54 8.08 -0.60
N ALA A 11 -8.93 7.61 0.48
CA ALA A 11 -7.51 7.28 0.50
C ALA A 11 -7.17 6.22 -0.56
N PHE A 12 -8.02 5.20 -0.72
CA PHE A 12 -7.88 4.22 -1.79
C PHE A 12 -7.97 4.87 -3.18
N LEU A 13 -9.03 5.63 -3.46
CA LEU A 13 -9.24 6.27 -4.76
C LEU A 13 -8.14 7.27 -5.12
N PHE A 14 -7.65 8.05 -4.16
CA PHE A 14 -6.51 8.94 -4.34
C PHE A 14 -5.25 8.14 -4.68
N SER A 15 -4.94 7.09 -3.91
CA SER A 15 -3.78 6.24 -4.20
C SER A 15 -3.86 5.63 -5.60
N LEU A 16 -5.04 5.15 -6.00
CA LEU A 16 -5.30 4.56 -7.31
C LEU A 16 -5.14 5.59 -8.44
N ALA A 17 -5.67 6.81 -8.27
CA ALA A 17 -5.53 7.87 -9.26
C ALA A 17 -4.04 8.23 -9.49
N PHE A 18 -3.28 8.43 -8.41
CA PHE A 18 -1.83 8.68 -8.51
C PHE A 18 -1.08 7.50 -9.12
N TYR A 19 -1.49 6.27 -8.83
CA TYR A 19 -0.91 5.07 -9.42
C TYR A 19 -1.13 5.05 -10.94
N CYS A 20 -2.37 5.26 -11.40
CA CYS A 20 -2.70 5.35 -12.82
C CYS A 20 -1.93 6.47 -13.53
N ILE A 21 -1.89 7.68 -12.94
CA ILE A 21 -1.15 8.81 -13.49
C ILE A 21 0.35 8.48 -13.59
N SER A 22 0.93 7.88 -12.55
CA SER A 22 2.35 7.49 -12.57
C SER A 22 2.65 6.48 -13.69
N ILE A 23 1.80 5.48 -13.88
CA ILE A 23 1.94 4.49 -14.97
C ILE A 23 1.85 5.19 -16.33
N ILE A 24 0.89 6.09 -16.52
CA ILE A 24 0.77 6.89 -17.73
C ILE A 24 2.06 7.70 -17.96
N SER A 25 2.57 8.38 -16.93
CA SER A 25 3.81 9.14 -17.03
C SER A 25 5.01 8.28 -17.45
N LYS A 26 5.07 7.01 -17.01
CA LYS A 26 6.10 6.06 -17.46
C LYS A 26 6.01 5.78 -18.96
N PHE A 27 4.80 5.60 -19.51
CA PHE A 27 4.60 5.34 -20.93
C PHE A 27 4.97 6.53 -21.82
N PHE A 28 4.81 7.76 -21.31
CA PHE A 28 5.22 8.98 -21.99
C PHE A 28 6.64 9.43 -21.66
N TYR A 29 7.43 8.59 -20.96
CA TYR A 29 8.83 8.85 -20.59
C TYR A 29 9.04 10.16 -19.81
N PHE A 30 8.06 10.59 -19.02
CA PHE A 30 8.23 11.77 -18.17
C PHE A 30 9.19 11.47 -17.00
N GLU A 31 10.17 12.34 -16.80
CA GLU A 31 11.19 12.20 -15.74
C GLU A 31 10.62 12.22 -14.32
N ILE A 32 9.41 12.79 -14.15
CA ILE A 32 8.71 12.84 -12.85
C ILE A 32 8.15 11.48 -12.40
N PHE A 33 8.16 10.47 -13.27
CA PHE A 33 7.61 9.14 -12.96
C PHE A 33 8.08 8.56 -11.62
N PRO A 34 9.39 8.49 -11.30
CA PRO A 34 9.86 7.87 -10.06
C PRO A 34 9.33 8.58 -8.81
N ILE A 35 9.18 9.90 -8.88
CA ILE A 35 8.66 10.73 -7.79
C ILE A 35 7.17 10.48 -7.60
N LEU A 36 6.37 10.58 -8.68
CA LEU A 36 4.93 10.32 -8.64
C LEU A 36 4.61 8.90 -8.18
N PHE A 37 5.39 7.92 -8.65
CA PHE A 37 5.25 6.53 -8.24
C PHE A 37 5.59 6.36 -6.75
N SER A 38 6.62 7.02 -6.24
CA SER A 38 6.94 6.98 -4.80
C SER A 38 5.83 7.60 -3.95
N ILE A 39 5.25 8.71 -4.39
CA ILE A 39 4.11 9.35 -3.71
C ILE A 39 2.88 8.43 -3.71
N SER A 40 2.56 7.79 -4.85
CA SER A 40 1.42 6.87 -4.95
C SER A 40 1.57 5.68 -4.01
N LEU A 41 2.78 5.13 -3.90
CA LEU A 41 3.10 4.07 -2.94
C LEU A 41 2.92 4.54 -1.49
N LEU A 42 3.39 5.75 -1.14
CA LEU A 42 3.20 6.29 0.21
C LEU A 42 1.72 6.49 0.56
N LEU A 43 0.92 7.02 -0.38
CA LEU A 43 -0.52 7.16 -0.19
C LEU A 43 -1.21 5.80 -0.04
N SER A 44 -0.71 4.76 -0.68
CA SER A 44 -1.29 3.42 -0.57
C SER A 44 -1.18 2.85 0.86
N LEU A 45 -0.11 3.21 1.60
CA LEU A 45 0.04 2.81 3.01
C LEU A 45 -1.07 3.37 3.91
N ILE A 46 -1.60 4.55 3.59
CA ILE A 46 -2.66 5.20 4.39
C ILE A 46 -3.92 4.33 4.39
N TRP A 47 -4.41 3.95 3.21
CA TRP A 47 -5.64 3.15 3.14
C TRP A 47 -5.42 1.74 3.68
N VAL A 48 -4.22 1.16 3.51
CA VAL A 48 -3.86 -0.14 4.10
C VAL A 48 -4.04 -0.11 5.62
N VAL A 49 -3.50 0.91 6.30
CA VAL A 49 -3.65 1.05 7.77
C VAL A 49 -5.12 1.25 8.17
N LEU A 50 -5.88 2.05 7.41
CA LEU A 50 -7.30 2.28 7.67
C LEU A 50 -8.13 1.00 7.53
N VAL A 51 -7.89 0.21 6.48
CA VAL A 51 -8.58 -1.07 6.24
C VAL A 51 -8.21 -2.10 7.30
N LEU A 52 -6.93 -2.20 7.69
CA LEU A 52 -6.52 -3.10 8.77
C LEU A 52 -7.20 -2.74 10.10
N ARG A 53 -7.33 -1.44 10.40
CA ARG A 53 -8.08 -0.97 11.56
C ARG A 53 -9.54 -1.41 11.47
N GLU A 54 -10.20 -1.25 10.33
CA GLU A 54 -11.59 -1.68 10.13
C GLU A 54 -11.75 -3.20 10.34
N ILE A 55 -10.82 -4.01 9.82
CA ILE A 55 -10.80 -5.47 9.97
C ILE A 55 -10.62 -5.87 11.44
N ILE A 56 -9.65 -5.28 12.14
CA ILE A 56 -9.33 -5.60 13.54
C ILE A 56 -10.52 -5.34 14.46
N PHE A 57 -11.17 -4.19 14.29
CA PHE A 57 -12.27 -3.78 15.16
C PHE A 57 -13.65 -4.27 14.70
N SER A 58 -13.75 -4.98 13.58
CA SER A 58 -15.02 -5.49 13.10
C SER A 58 -15.54 -6.60 14.03
N GLY A 59 -16.70 -6.35 14.66
CA GLY A 59 -17.45 -7.36 15.42
C GLY A 59 -18.39 -8.22 14.56
N ARG A 60 -18.37 -8.05 13.23
CA ARG A 60 -19.26 -8.75 12.28
C ARG A 60 -18.59 -9.91 11.56
N ILE A 61 -17.27 -10.03 11.65
CA ILE A 61 -16.48 -11.07 11.01
C ILE A 61 -15.91 -12.03 12.05
N SER A 62 -15.81 -13.30 11.70
CA SER A 62 -15.15 -14.32 12.51
C SER A 62 -13.63 -14.07 12.62
N ASN A 63 -13.00 -14.70 13.61
CA ASN A 63 -11.54 -14.59 13.79
C ASN A 63 -10.77 -15.12 12.57
N THR A 64 -11.26 -16.17 11.92
CA THR A 64 -10.65 -16.75 10.73
C THR A 64 -10.73 -15.80 9.53
N GLU A 65 -11.91 -15.21 9.29
CA GLU A 65 -12.10 -14.21 8.22
C GLU A 65 -11.22 -12.98 8.45
N ARG A 66 -11.15 -12.50 9.70
CA ARG A 66 -10.28 -11.38 10.09
C ARG A 66 -8.83 -11.66 9.74
N MET A 67 -8.33 -12.84 10.11
CA MET A 67 -6.95 -13.24 9.85
C MET A 67 -6.67 -13.34 8.34
N LEU A 68 -7.55 -13.99 7.58
CA LEU A 68 -7.39 -14.16 6.13
C LEU A 68 -7.43 -12.82 5.38
N LEU A 69 -8.35 -11.93 5.72
CA LEU A 69 -8.44 -10.59 5.11
C LEU A 69 -7.21 -9.74 5.44
N ALA A 70 -6.78 -9.73 6.71
CA ALA A 70 -5.58 -9.00 7.11
C ALA A 70 -4.34 -9.52 6.37
N LEU A 71 -4.17 -10.84 6.30
CA LEU A 71 -3.10 -11.49 5.54
C LEU A 71 -3.17 -11.11 4.06
N PHE A 72 -4.33 -11.17 3.42
CA PHE A 72 -4.50 -10.82 2.02
C PHE A 72 -4.04 -9.38 1.72
N ILE A 73 -4.41 -8.42 2.58
CA ILE A 73 -4.02 -7.00 2.42
C ILE A 73 -2.51 -6.80 2.59
N ILE A 74 -1.85 -7.51 3.50
CA ILE A 74 -0.42 -7.31 3.80
C ILE A 74 0.53 -8.30 3.10
N PHE A 75 0.01 -9.35 2.45
CA PHE A 75 0.82 -10.46 1.94
C PHE A 75 1.98 -9.99 1.07
N PHE A 76 1.68 -9.15 0.09
CA PHE A 76 2.68 -8.60 -0.82
C PHE A 76 3.70 -7.68 -0.12
N ASN A 77 3.31 -7.01 0.97
CA ASN A 77 4.24 -6.20 1.76
C ASN A 77 5.27 -7.07 2.49
N ILE A 78 4.86 -8.23 3.02
CA ILE A 78 5.78 -9.17 3.68
C ILE A 78 6.78 -9.72 2.67
N VAL A 79 6.30 -10.16 1.50
CA VAL A 79 7.15 -10.67 0.42
C VAL A 79 8.11 -9.58 -0.08
N ALA A 80 7.62 -8.37 -0.30
CA ALA A 80 8.47 -7.24 -0.70
C ALA A 80 9.53 -6.90 0.37
N GLY A 81 9.17 -6.95 1.65
CA GLY A 81 10.09 -6.77 2.76
C GLY A 81 11.23 -7.80 2.75
N LEU A 82 10.92 -9.08 2.53
CA LEU A 82 11.93 -10.13 2.37
C LEU A 82 12.92 -9.79 1.24
N PHE A 83 12.42 -9.48 0.03
CA PHE A 83 13.31 -9.11 -1.07
C PHE A 83 14.13 -7.84 -0.77
N TYR A 84 13.51 -6.84 -0.15
CA TYR A 84 14.22 -5.61 0.20
C TYR A 84 15.37 -5.89 1.16
N PHE A 85 15.09 -6.50 2.31
CA PHE A 85 16.11 -6.68 3.36
C PHE A 85 17.21 -7.67 2.96
N PHE A 86 16.89 -8.74 2.22
CA PHE A 86 17.86 -9.78 1.87
C PHE A 86 18.59 -9.55 0.54
N LYS A 87 18.06 -8.71 -0.37
CA LYS A 87 18.66 -8.55 -1.72
C LYS A 87 18.96 -7.11 -2.10
N PHE A 88 18.07 -6.17 -1.79
CA PHE A 88 18.20 -4.79 -2.31
C PHE A 88 18.76 -3.79 -1.30
N ARG A 89 18.69 -4.10 0.00
CA ARG A 89 19.09 -3.16 1.05
C ARG A 89 20.53 -2.72 0.90
N GLU A 90 21.46 -3.65 0.66
CA GLU A 90 22.89 -3.34 0.50
C GLU A 90 23.13 -2.33 -0.62
N LYS A 91 22.52 -2.56 -1.79
CA LYS A 91 22.53 -1.63 -2.92
C LYS A 91 21.96 -0.25 -2.56
N VAL A 92 20.87 -0.19 -1.81
CA VAL A 92 20.20 1.08 -1.43
C VAL A 92 21.03 1.88 -0.41
N ILE A 93 21.66 1.21 0.55
CA ILE A 93 22.48 1.88 1.58
C ILE A 93 23.94 2.08 1.16
N GLY A 94 24.30 1.71 -0.07
CA GLY A 94 25.67 1.83 -0.60
C GLY A 94 26.68 0.88 0.06
N LYS A 95 26.23 -0.21 0.65
CA LYS A 95 27.11 -1.30 1.10
C LYS A 95 27.34 -2.26 -0.08
N LYS A 96 28.61 -2.58 -0.33
CA LYS A 96 29.09 -3.39 -1.45
C LYS A 96 28.40 -4.74 -1.56
#